data_AF-A0A7X7YEN2-F1
#
_entry.id   AF-A0A7X7YEN2-F1
#
_cell.length_a   1.000
_cell.length_b   1.000
_cell.length_c   1.000
_cell.angle_alpha   90.00
_cell.angle_beta   90.00
_cell.angle_gamma   90.00
#
_symmetry.space_group_name_H-M   'P 1'
#
loop_
_entity.id
_entity.type
_entity.pdbx_description
1 polymer ?
#
loop_
_entity_poly.entity_id
_entity_poly.type
_entity_poly.pdbx_seq_one_letter_code
_entity_poly.pdbx_strand_id
1 'polypeptide(L)'
;MTSFEISNLRFFPGPNRFLDCRAFAFHLYVGAEARAVTPFLRAVSSTLPALAHASPKSVADLFRLALMAVLRLDLDLFIGKSCLQPAGGEHLIAAEYLDQDTAEDAVYLVRDWFRALQRERASDFSERFTRLQATFGKTLYGGPTLYSLLEAAHERHIPVHYLWEENQFQWGYGRRQVRGRSTTFHTDSIKDTEFTMYKDMVKDFLLMCGFPTPAGRSCMREEQTLREAEGLGFPVVVKPVAGHKGQGVVTGIDDLEGVRKAFHGIVDSAREHGTPFDGAVVEKHISGTDHRLLAVNGRFAAALQRLPAFVDGNGRDAIEKLIETENATEARADTARSPLGKIKVDEDLQDFLKQQGRTLATIPAAGERVYLRRVANLSAGGVSINVSDRVHPANVKLVEDIAGFFKLTCLGIDVLARDISRPWTEGDFGIIEINAGPGVFMHLCPAIGGSVDVPGKIMEAHFPRPERSRIPIIAGNCLTVSLCEMLRAAFEKLRPGLGFGALTPDGVSFGGVPFAHNRSHAQNVKMLLRWPQLDVAAIHHGENDIAAEGMFHQGADIVVLDEPHAVEETVARDLLPAGALVRLQGEELTVSRGGVTVERIPCRHDGEREQTIMTALRPLLPELLARYE
;
A
#
# COMPACT_ATOMS: atom_id res chain seq x y z
N MET A 1 23.86 -12.78 34.36
CA MET A 1 22.91 -12.66 33.23
C MET A 1 23.67 -12.12 32.04
N THR A 2 23.45 -12.68 30.86
CA THR A 2 23.93 -12.11 29.60
C THR A 2 23.30 -10.72 29.40
N SER A 3 24.06 -9.75 28.88
CA SER A 3 23.53 -8.40 28.62
C SER A 3 22.63 -8.41 27.37
N PHE A 4 21.67 -7.47 27.29
CA PHE A 4 20.68 -7.36 26.23
C PHE A 4 19.77 -8.59 26.13
N GLU A 5 19.20 -9.04 27.26
CA GLU A 5 18.14 -10.06 27.23
C GLU A 5 16.80 -9.42 26.90
N ILE A 6 16.01 -10.16 26.12
CA ILE A 6 14.67 -9.75 25.68
C ILE A 6 13.68 -10.70 26.31
N SER A 7 12.67 -10.15 26.97
CA SER A 7 11.57 -10.91 27.56
C SER A 7 10.23 -10.20 27.29
N ASN A 8 9.13 -10.94 27.45
CA ASN A 8 7.77 -10.41 27.33
C ASN A 8 7.47 -9.67 26.01
N LEU A 9 8.03 -10.13 24.88
CA LEU A 9 7.68 -9.59 23.56
C LEU A 9 6.20 -9.88 23.26
N ARG A 10 5.43 -8.82 23.02
CA ARG A 10 3.99 -8.88 22.71
C ARG A 10 3.65 -7.89 21.60
N PHE A 11 2.67 -8.25 20.78
CA PHE A 11 2.18 -7.46 19.66
C PHE A 11 0.75 -7.02 19.91
N PHE A 12 0.45 -5.76 19.56
CA PHE A 12 -0.86 -5.14 19.69
C PHE A 12 -1.33 -4.66 18.31
N PRO A 13 -2.51 -5.10 17.83
CA PRO A 13 -2.98 -4.84 16.46
C PRO A 13 -3.35 -3.38 16.18
N GLY A 14 -3.54 -2.58 17.24
CA GLY A 14 -3.89 -1.17 17.19
C GLY A 14 -3.42 -0.43 18.46
N PRO A 15 -4.04 0.72 18.79
CA PRO A 15 -3.64 1.52 19.96
C PRO A 15 -3.65 0.70 21.25
N ASN A 16 -2.72 0.95 22.16
CA ASN A 16 -2.50 0.16 23.36
C ASN A 16 -1.95 1.03 24.49
N ARG A 17 -1.75 0.47 25.68
CA ARG A 17 -1.28 1.22 26.85
C ARG A 17 0.03 1.98 26.65
N PHE A 18 0.85 1.62 25.65
CA PHE A 18 2.14 2.25 25.38
C PHE A 18 2.08 3.30 24.27
N LEU A 19 1.37 3.02 23.17
CA LEU A 19 1.30 3.87 21.99
C LEU A 19 -0.14 3.95 21.45
N ASP A 20 -0.49 5.07 20.83
CA ASP A 20 -1.78 5.37 20.18
C ASP A 20 -1.89 4.73 18.77
N CYS A 21 -1.06 3.73 18.48
CA CYS A 21 -0.97 3.05 17.20
C CYS A 21 -0.72 1.55 17.42
N ARG A 22 -0.80 0.77 16.34
CA ARG A 22 -0.29 -0.60 16.31
C ARG A 22 1.17 -0.61 16.77
N ALA A 23 1.50 -1.47 17.73
CA ALA A 23 2.83 -1.51 18.31
C ALA A 23 3.16 -2.89 18.86
N PHE A 24 4.44 -3.15 19.06
CA PHE A 24 4.90 -4.25 19.91
C PHE A 24 5.63 -3.67 21.12
N ALA A 25 5.68 -4.44 22.20
CA ALA A 25 6.41 -4.07 23.40
C ALA A 25 7.17 -5.26 23.97
N PHE A 26 8.34 -5.00 24.55
CA PHE A 26 9.18 -6.01 25.21
C PHE A 26 10.00 -5.37 26.33
N HIS A 27 10.52 -6.21 27.21
CA HIS A 27 11.47 -5.83 28.24
C HIS A 27 12.89 -6.09 27.75
N LEU A 28 13.76 -5.11 27.95
CA LEU A 28 15.19 -5.16 27.64
C LEU A 28 15.99 -5.05 28.93
N TYR A 29 16.73 -6.10 29.26
CA TYR A 29 17.74 -6.06 30.32
C TYR A 29 19.08 -5.58 29.76
N VAL A 30 19.59 -4.46 30.27
CA VAL A 30 20.94 -3.95 29.93
C VAL A 30 21.88 -4.20 31.11
N GLY A 31 22.89 -5.04 30.92
CA GLY A 31 23.84 -5.40 31.96
C GLY A 31 24.71 -4.23 32.43
N ALA A 32 25.22 -4.31 33.65
CA ALA A 32 25.99 -3.22 34.28
C ALA A 32 27.24 -2.79 33.50
N GLU A 33 27.85 -3.71 32.74
CA GLU A 33 29.02 -3.45 31.89
C GLU A 33 28.71 -2.60 30.64
N ALA A 34 27.43 -2.45 30.29
CA ALA A 34 26.97 -1.74 29.10
C ALA A 34 26.48 -0.31 29.42
N ARG A 35 27.02 0.36 30.44
CA ARG A 35 26.53 1.69 30.88
C ARG A 35 27.06 2.86 30.06
N ALA A 36 28.24 2.74 29.45
CA ALA A 36 28.84 3.82 28.68
C ALA A 36 28.20 3.89 27.28
N VAL A 37 27.50 4.99 26.98
CA VAL A 37 26.78 5.17 25.71
C VAL A 37 27.71 5.49 24.54
N THR A 38 28.77 6.26 24.80
CA THR A 38 29.66 6.81 23.75
C THR A 38 30.31 5.74 22.85
N PRO A 39 30.85 4.62 23.38
CA PRO A 39 31.43 3.57 22.52
C PRO A 39 30.39 2.93 21.60
N PHE A 40 29.20 2.64 22.13
CA PHE A 40 28.08 2.12 21.34
C PHE A 40 27.64 3.11 20.27
N LEU A 41 27.45 4.38 20.63
CA LEU A 41 27.00 5.41 19.69
C LEU A 41 27.96 5.54 18.51
N ARG A 42 29.28 5.52 18.76
CA ARG A 42 30.29 5.56 17.70
C ARG A 42 30.17 4.37 16.75
N ALA A 43 30.04 3.15 17.30
CA ALA A 43 29.93 1.94 16.48
C ALA A 43 28.60 1.91 15.70
N VAL A 44 27.49 2.20 16.36
CA VAL A 44 26.16 2.24 15.74
C VAL A 44 26.11 3.29 14.62
N SER A 45 26.64 4.49 14.86
CA SER A 45 26.62 5.57 13.86
C SER A 45 27.51 5.29 12.65
N SER A 46 28.52 4.42 12.79
CA SER A 46 29.35 4.00 11.64
C SER A 46 28.59 3.08 10.68
N THR A 47 27.62 2.31 11.21
CA THR A 47 26.78 1.39 10.44
C THR A 47 25.46 2.04 10.02
N LEU A 48 24.89 2.88 10.87
CA LEU A 48 23.66 3.63 10.67
C LEU A 48 23.96 5.14 10.76
N PRO A 49 24.44 5.78 9.68
CA PRO A 49 24.84 7.18 9.68
C PRO A 49 23.74 8.16 10.13
N ALA A 50 22.47 7.80 9.93
CA ALA A 50 21.31 8.57 10.39
C ALA A 50 21.31 8.83 11.92
N LEU A 51 22.03 8.02 12.70
CA LEU A 51 22.13 8.16 14.16
C LEU A 51 23.36 8.93 14.62
N ALA A 52 24.22 9.42 13.71
CA ALA A 52 25.44 10.14 14.07
C ALA A 52 25.21 11.41 14.90
N HIS A 53 24.06 12.05 14.73
CA HIS A 53 23.66 13.25 15.47
C HIS A 53 22.69 12.95 16.63
N ALA A 54 22.39 11.68 16.89
CA ALA A 54 21.53 11.30 18.00
C ALA A 54 22.23 11.57 19.35
N SER A 55 21.44 11.99 20.36
CA SER A 55 21.91 12.20 21.73
C SER A 55 21.18 11.25 22.70
N PRO A 56 21.40 9.92 22.61
CA PRO A 56 20.74 8.93 23.45
C PRO A 56 21.09 9.13 24.94
N LYS A 57 20.07 9.06 25.81
CA LYS A 57 20.25 9.25 27.26
C LYS A 57 20.84 8.03 27.97
N SER A 58 20.73 6.85 27.37
CA SER A 58 21.22 5.58 27.90
C SER A 58 21.49 4.60 26.76
N VAL A 59 22.13 3.46 27.06
CA VAL A 59 22.34 2.40 26.06
C VAL A 59 21.01 1.77 25.64
N ALA A 60 20.01 1.69 26.54
CA ALA A 60 18.66 1.26 26.18
C ALA A 60 17.98 2.25 25.22
N ASP A 61 18.21 3.55 25.40
CA ASP A 61 17.70 4.58 24.49
C ASP A 61 18.36 4.50 23.11
N LEU A 62 19.67 4.28 23.05
CA LEU A 62 20.38 4.02 21.79
C LEU A 62 19.89 2.73 21.12
N PHE A 63 19.62 1.67 21.89
CA PHE A 63 19.01 0.43 21.38
C PHE A 63 17.67 0.71 20.71
N ARG A 64 16.78 1.46 21.37
CA ARG A 64 15.49 1.87 20.81
C ARG A 64 15.66 2.67 19.52
N LEU A 65 16.59 3.63 19.48
CA LEU A 65 16.85 4.42 18.28
C LEU A 65 17.39 3.57 17.11
N ALA A 66 18.31 2.65 17.39
CA ALA A 66 18.81 1.69 16.42
C ALA A 66 17.69 0.77 15.90
N LEU A 67 16.83 0.28 16.79
CA LEU A 67 15.66 -0.51 16.43
C LEU A 67 14.71 0.26 15.52
N MET A 68 14.40 1.52 15.83
CA MET A 68 13.56 2.35 14.96
C MET A 68 14.17 2.57 13.58
N ALA A 69 15.49 2.76 13.49
CA ALA A 69 16.18 2.88 12.19
C ALA A 69 16.11 1.56 11.40
N VAL A 70 16.36 0.42 12.06
CA VAL A 70 16.28 -0.91 11.43
C VAL A 70 14.86 -1.23 10.96
N LEU A 71 13.83 -0.92 11.75
CA LEU A 71 12.43 -1.14 11.38
C LEU A 71 12.02 -0.40 10.11
N ARG A 72 12.69 0.71 9.76
CA ARG A 72 12.43 1.46 8.51
C ARG A 72 13.10 0.85 7.28
N LEU A 73 13.99 -0.14 7.46
CA LEU A 73 14.59 -0.94 6.39
C LEU A 73 15.27 -0.17 5.26
N ASP A 74 15.68 1.08 5.49
CA ASP A 74 16.13 2.02 4.44
C ASP A 74 15.12 2.17 3.28
N LEU A 75 13.84 2.00 3.60
CA LEU A 75 12.69 2.12 2.69
C LEU A 75 11.79 3.32 3.03
N ASP A 76 12.21 4.13 4.00
CA ASP A 76 11.43 5.23 4.57
C ASP A 76 10.00 4.79 4.93
N LEU A 77 9.91 3.67 5.65
CA LEU A 77 8.61 3.16 6.09
C LEU A 77 7.98 4.13 7.10
N PHE A 78 6.65 4.30 7.11
CA PHE A 78 5.90 5.20 8.02
C PHE A 78 5.87 4.73 9.48
N ILE A 79 7.01 4.25 10.00
CA ILE A 79 7.22 3.81 11.37
C ILE A 79 7.87 4.97 12.13
N GLY A 80 7.09 5.64 12.97
CA GLY A 80 7.49 6.88 13.63
C GLY A 80 7.52 6.80 15.15
N LYS A 81 6.66 5.97 15.74
CA LYS A 81 6.39 6.03 17.18
C LYS A 81 7.16 4.98 17.96
N SER A 82 7.73 5.39 19.10
CA SER A 82 8.30 4.49 20.10
C SER A 82 8.32 5.12 21.48
N CYS A 83 8.38 4.31 22.51
CA CYS A 83 8.55 4.75 23.89
C CYS A 83 9.59 3.91 24.64
N LEU A 84 10.14 4.49 25.70
CA LEU A 84 11.08 3.85 26.62
C LEU A 84 10.66 4.17 28.05
N GLN A 85 10.46 3.15 28.88
CA GLN A 85 10.06 3.30 30.28
C GLN A 85 10.94 2.42 31.19
N PRO A 86 11.31 2.87 32.40
CA PRO A 86 11.96 2.02 33.40
C PRO A 86 11.00 0.91 33.87
N ALA A 87 11.50 -0.32 34.04
CA ALA A 87 10.70 -1.46 34.48
C ALA A 87 11.51 -2.40 35.40
N GLY A 88 11.54 -2.12 36.71
CA GLY A 88 12.04 -3.08 37.71
C GLY A 88 13.49 -3.57 37.51
N GLY A 89 14.40 -2.70 37.05
CA GLY A 89 15.78 -3.08 36.71
C GLY A 89 16.00 -3.43 35.24
N GLU A 90 14.92 -3.47 34.46
CA GLU A 90 14.90 -3.57 33.00
C GLU A 90 14.38 -2.27 32.39
N HIS A 91 14.31 -2.25 31.05
CA HIS A 91 13.73 -1.17 30.27
C HIS A 91 12.59 -1.73 29.41
N LEU A 92 11.39 -1.18 29.55
CA LEU A 92 10.30 -1.47 28.63
C LEU A 92 10.46 -0.60 27.38
N ILE A 93 10.50 -1.24 26.22
CA ILE A 93 10.50 -0.59 24.91
C ILE A 93 9.21 -0.96 24.20
N ALA A 94 8.50 0.03 23.67
CA ALA A 94 7.45 -0.19 22.68
C ALA A 94 7.76 0.56 21.39
N ALA A 95 7.42 -0.03 20.25
CA ALA A 95 7.64 0.56 18.94
C ALA A 95 6.51 0.21 17.97
N GLU A 96 6.19 1.15 17.09
CA GLU A 96 5.28 0.96 15.97
C GLU A 96 5.83 -0.07 14.99
N TYR A 97 4.94 -0.85 14.35
CA TYR A 97 5.34 -1.83 13.34
C TYR A 97 4.30 -1.97 12.24
N LEU A 98 4.77 -2.42 11.07
CA LEU A 98 3.91 -2.77 9.93
C LEU A 98 3.65 -4.27 9.87
N ASP A 99 4.72 -5.04 9.87
CA ASP A 99 4.74 -6.51 9.77
C ASP A 99 5.33 -7.13 11.03
N GLN A 100 4.63 -8.12 11.59
CA GLN A 100 4.96 -8.70 12.89
C GLN A 100 6.27 -9.48 12.84
N ASP A 101 6.43 -10.35 11.85
CA ASP A 101 7.61 -11.23 11.71
C ASP A 101 8.86 -10.39 11.45
N THR A 102 8.76 -9.40 10.57
CA THR A 102 9.84 -8.43 10.29
C THR A 102 10.24 -7.67 11.56
N ALA A 103 9.27 -7.26 12.38
CA ALA A 103 9.55 -6.53 13.62
C ALA A 103 10.23 -7.41 14.67
N GLU A 104 9.81 -8.67 14.81
CA GLU A 104 10.46 -9.64 15.69
C GLU A 104 11.91 -9.90 15.27
N ASP A 105 12.14 -10.13 13.98
CA ASP A 105 13.48 -10.31 13.43
C ASP A 105 14.36 -9.07 13.63
N ALA A 106 13.81 -7.86 13.46
CA ALA A 106 14.51 -6.60 13.71
C ALA A 106 14.95 -6.47 15.19
N VAL A 107 14.07 -6.83 16.12
CA VAL A 107 14.35 -6.83 17.56
C VAL A 107 15.54 -7.73 17.87
N TYR A 108 15.54 -8.96 17.35
CA TYR A 108 16.62 -9.91 17.59
C TYR A 108 17.91 -9.59 16.82
N LEU A 109 17.81 -8.97 15.63
CA LEU A 109 18.95 -8.44 14.91
C LEU A 109 19.69 -7.37 15.73
N VAL A 110 18.96 -6.38 16.25
CA VAL A 110 19.55 -5.30 17.07
C VAL A 110 20.09 -5.85 18.39
N ARG A 111 19.41 -6.81 19.01
CA ARG A 111 19.92 -7.55 20.19
C ARG A 111 21.29 -8.15 19.94
N ASP A 112 21.41 -8.95 18.89
CA ASP A 112 22.63 -9.68 18.60
C ASP A 112 23.75 -8.73 18.20
N TRP A 113 23.42 -7.66 17.47
CA TRP A 113 24.36 -6.60 17.13
C TRP A 113 24.92 -5.92 18.39
N PHE A 114 24.08 -5.48 19.32
CA PHE A 114 24.54 -4.85 20.57
C PHE A 114 25.35 -5.81 21.46
N ARG A 115 25.02 -7.11 21.46
CA ARG A 115 25.83 -8.14 22.14
C ARG A 115 27.20 -8.31 21.50
N ALA A 116 27.29 -8.27 20.18
CA ALA A 116 28.57 -8.33 19.46
C ALA A 116 29.42 -7.10 19.77
N LEU A 117 28.82 -5.90 19.77
CA LEU A 117 29.47 -4.64 20.14
C LEU A 117 30.02 -4.67 21.57
N GLN A 118 29.23 -5.12 22.55
CA GLN A 118 29.67 -5.26 23.96
C GLN A 118 30.87 -6.19 24.11
N ARG A 119 30.96 -7.23 23.27
CA ARG A 119 32.03 -8.24 23.33
C ARG A 119 33.21 -7.91 22.40
N GLU A 120 33.17 -6.76 21.72
CA GLU A 120 34.15 -6.35 20.71
C GLU A 120 34.37 -7.42 19.62
N ARG A 121 33.29 -8.09 19.20
CA ARG A 121 33.32 -9.12 18.15
C ARG A 121 32.78 -8.58 16.84
N ALA A 122 33.24 -9.17 15.72
CA ALA A 122 32.64 -8.94 14.43
C ALA A 122 31.13 -9.26 14.47
N SER A 123 30.33 -8.40 13.85
CA SER A 123 28.88 -8.58 13.71
C SER A 123 28.55 -8.88 12.26
N ASP A 124 27.58 -9.77 12.05
CA ASP A 124 26.95 -10.09 10.77
C ASP A 124 25.76 -9.17 10.45
N PHE A 125 25.68 -8.00 11.11
CA PHE A 125 24.55 -7.07 11.01
C PHE A 125 24.18 -6.75 9.57
N SER A 126 25.15 -6.34 8.74
CA SER A 126 24.87 -5.94 7.36
C SER A 126 24.26 -7.08 6.53
N GLU A 127 24.78 -8.31 6.66
CA GLU A 127 24.23 -9.47 5.94
C GLU A 127 22.80 -9.79 6.40
N ARG A 128 22.57 -9.81 7.71
CA ARG A 128 21.25 -10.08 8.28
C ARG A 128 20.26 -8.96 7.98
N PHE A 129 20.70 -7.71 7.92
CA PHE A 129 19.86 -6.57 7.55
C PHE A 129 19.43 -6.65 6.07
N THR A 130 20.35 -6.97 5.16
CA THR A 130 20.00 -7.25 3.74
C THR A 130 18.99 -8.39 3.63
N ARG A 131 19.16 -9.46 4.43
CA ARG A 131 18.20 -10.57 4.46
C ARG A 131 16.84 -10.13 4.98
N LEU A 132 16.80 -9.30 6.02
CA LEU A 132 15.57 -8.74 6.58
C LEU A 132 14.82 -7.89 5.54
N GLN A 133 15.54 -7.02 4.81
CA GLN A 133 14.97 -6.25 3.69
C GLN A 133 14.37 -7.17 2.61
N ALA A 134 15.10 -8.22 2.23
CA ALA A 134 14.63 -9.18 1.22
C ALA A 134 13.41 -10.00 1.70
N THR A 135 13.33 -10.33 2.99
CA THR A 135 12.17 -10.98 3.60
C THR A 135 10.97 -10.03 3.61
N PHE A 136 11.16 -8.79 4.07
CA PHE A 136 10.10 -7.77 4.07
C PHE A 136 9.53 -7.54 2.67
N GLY A 137 10.37 -7.49 1.64
CA GLY A 137 9.95 -7.36 0.24
C GLY A 137 9.02 -8.47 -0.27
N LYS A 138 8.98 -9.62 0.41
CA LYS A 138 8.08 -10.76 0.12
C LYS A 138 6.81 -10.77 0.98
N THR A 139 6.71 -9.88 1.97
CA THR A 139 5.52 -9.74 2.80
C THR A 139 4.39 -9.03 2.05
N LEU A 140 3.21 -9.01 2.66
CA LEU A 140 2.07 -8.22 2.19
C LEU A 140 2.39 -6.71 2.10
N TYR A 141 3.26 -6.21 2.97
CA TYR A 141 3.60 -4.79 3.07
C TYR A 141 4.81 -4.40 2.21
N GLY A 142 5.54 -5.38 1.65
CA GLY A 142 6.70 -5.13 0.79
C GLY A 142 6.34 -4.71 -0.64
N GLY A 143 5.10 -4.93 -1.08
CA GLY A 143 4.65 -4.59 -2.43
C GLY A 143 4.49 -3.07 -2.62
N PRO A 144 5.14 -2.44 -3.61
CA PRO A 144 5.21 -0.98 -3.70
C PRO A 144 3.86 -0.29 -3.90
N THR A 145 3.01 -0.86 -4.76
CA THR A 145 1.65 -0.33 -4.98
C THR A 145 0.82 -0.37 -3.70
N LEU A 146 0.79 -1.52 -3.03
CA LEU A 146 -0.03 -1.69 -1.85
C LEU A 146 0.47 -0.82 -0.70
N TYR A 147 1.78 -0.82 -0.44
CA TYR A 147 2.38 0.03 0.57
C TYR A 147 2.06 1.52 0.34
N SER A 148 2.15 2.00 -0.91
CA SER A 148 1.82 3.40 -1.22
C SER A 148 0.35 3.76 -0.94
N LEU A 149 -0.58 2.81 -1.04
CA LEU A 149 -1.98 3.02 -0.64
C LEU A 149 -2.16 3.03 0.88
N LEU A 150 -1.37 2.23 1.62
CA LEU A 150 -1.37 2.24 3.07
C LEU A 150 -0.80 3.56 3.61
N GLU A 151 0.28 4.04 3.01
CA GLU A 151 0.91 5.32 3.33
C GLU A 151 -0.06 6.49 3.04
N ALA A 152 -0.67 6.52 1.85
CA ALA A 152 -1.65 7.56 1.51
C ALA A 152 -2.88 7.57 2.44
N ALA A 153 -3.29 6.40 2.95
CA ALA A 153 -4.35 6.29 3.95
C ALA A 153 -3.88 6.77 5.33
N HIS A 154 -2.65 6.43 5.73
CA HIS A 154 -2.04 6.88 6.98
C HIS A 154 -1.95 8.40 7.07
N GLU A 155 -1.43 9.05 6.01
CA GLU A 155 -1.32 10.52 5.91
C GLU A 155 -2.67 11.24 6.00
N ARG A 156 -3.73 10.57 5.55
CA ARG A 156 -5.12 11.09 5.56
C ARG A 156 -5.92 10.63 6.79
N HIS A 157 -5.28 9.98 7.76
CA HIS A 157 -5.91 9.45 8.97
C HIS A 157 -7.09 8.50 8.72
N ILE A 158 -7.05 7.77 7.59
CA ILE A 158 -8.03 6.73 7.26
C ILE A 158 -7.61 5.45 8.00
N PRO A 159 -8.46 4.84 8.84
CA PRO A 159 -8.11 3.61 9.52
C PRO A 159 -7.92 2.47 8.54
N VAL A 160 -6.84 1.70 8.67
CA VAL A 160 -6.57 0.55 7.81
C VAL A 160 -6.16 -0.66 8.62
N HIS A 161 -6.67 -1.82 8.25
CA HIS A 161 -6.22 -3.10 8.78
C HIS A 161 -6.31 -4.20 7.73
N TYR A 162 -5.51 -5.25 7.91
CA TYR A 162 -5.53 -6.40 7.05
C TYR A 162 -6.52 -7.46 7.56
N LEU A 163 -7.29 -8.02 6.64
CA LEU A 163 -8.24 -9.10 6.86
C LEU A 163 -7.60 -10.40 6.35
N TRP A 164 -6.90 -11.10 7.22
CA TRP A 164 -6.22 -12.36 6.91
C TRP A 164 -7.15 -13.42 6.31
N GLU A 165 -8.37 -13.49 6.84
CA GLU A 165 -9.38 -14.47 6.45
C GLU A 165 -9.94 -14.21 5.04
N GLU A 166 -9.77 -12.98 4.53
CA GLU A 166 -10.30 -12.56 3.22
C GLU A 166 -9.20 -12.23 2.22
N ASN A 167 -7.94 -12.20 2.66
CA ASN A 167 -6.78 -11.83 1.87
C ASN A 167 -6.86 -10.40 1.28
N GLN A 168 -7.43 -9.45 2.04
CA GLN A 168 -7.67 -8.05 1.61
C GLN A 168 -7.39 -7.07 2.74
N PHE A 169 -7.22 -5.80 2.38
CA PHE A 169 -7.22 -4.69 3.33
C PHE A 169 -8.62 -4.11 3.45
N GLN A 170 -8.92 -3.57 4.63
CA GLN A 170 -10.08 -2.76 4.89
C GLN A 170 -9.64 -1.36 5.30
N TRP A 171 -10.11 -0.37 4.55
CA TRP A 171 -10.06 1.04 4.88
C TRP A 171 -11.38 1.47 5.50
N GLY A 172 -11.35 2.20 6.60
CA GLY A 172 -12.55 2.67 7.29
C GLY A 172 -13.31 1.60 8.07
N TYR A 173 -14.44 2.00 8.66
CA TYR A 173 -15.24 1.18 9.57
C TYR A 173 -16.73 1.14 9.18
N GLY A 174 -17.41 0.07 9.58
CA GLY A 174 -18.85 -0.11 9.45
C GLY A 174 -19.35 0.12 8.03
N ARG A 175 -20.42 0.90 7.88
CA ARG A 175 -20.98 1.27 6.58
C ARG A 175 -20.07 2.11 5.70
N ARG A 176 -19.03 2.74 6.26
CA ARG A 176 -18.05 3.54 5.52
C ARG A 176 -16.88 2.72 5.02
N GLN A 177 -16.80 1.43 5.36
CA GLN A 177 -15.64 0.61 5.00
C GLN A 177 -15.50 0.43 3.48
N VAL A 178 -14.27 0.40 3.00
CA VAL A 178 -13.90 -0.07 1.68
C VAL A 178 -12.90 -1.20 1.83
N ARG A 179 -13.16 -2.33 1.16
CA ARG A 179 -12.25 -3.48 1.12
C ARG A 179 -11.63 -3.65 -0.25
N GLY A 180 -10.38 -4.08 -0.30
CA GLY A 180 -9.66 -4.25 -1.56
C GLY A 180 -8.23 -4.76 -1.37
N ARG A 181 -7.56 -5.00 -2.49
CA ARG A 181 -6.15 -5.40 -2.53
C ARG A 181 -5.50 -4.76 -3.75
N SER A 182 -4.31 -4.17 -3.56
CA SER A 182 -3.71 -3.32 -4.58
C SER A 182 -4.72 -2.22 -4.97
N THR A 183 -4.95 -1.98 -6.25
CA THR A 183 -5.87 -0.97 -6.78
C THR A 183 -7.22 -1.54 -7.25
N THR A 184 -7.59 -2.73 -6.75
CA THR A 184 -8.89 -3.37 -7.01
C THR A 184 -9.68 -3.49 -5.71
N PHE A 185 -10.94 -3.03 -5.75
CA PHE A 185 -11.79 -2.88 -4.59
C PHE A 185 -13.11 -3.66 -4.75
N HIS A 186 -13.74 -4.03 -3.64
CA HIS A 186 -15.03 -4.71 -3.62
C HIS A 186 -16.18 -3.88 -4.23
N THR A 187 -15.97 -2.58 -4.48
CA THR A 187 -16.90 -1.68 -5.18
C THR A 187 -16.77 -1.73 -6.71
N ASP A 188 -15.68 -2.29 -7.21
CA ASP A 188 -15.42 -2.45 -8.64
C ASP A 188 -16.32 -3.54 -9.23
N SER A 189 -16.68 -3.39 -10.51
CA SER A 189 -17.40 -4.43 -11.25
C SER A 189 -16.47 -5.61 -11.51
N ILE A 190 -16.84 -6.77 -10.96
CA ILE A 190 -16.16 -8.04 -11.23
C ILE A 190 -16.17 -8.33 -12.73
N LYS A 191 -17.28 -8.01 -13.44
CA LYS A 191 -17.40 -8.24 -14.88
C LYS A 191 -16.48 -7.35 -15.70
N ASP A 192 -16.30 -6.10 -15.28
CA ASP A 192 -15.42 -5.16 -15.97
C ASP A 192 -13.96 -5.52 -15.71
N THR A 193 -13.66 -5.97 -14.49
CA THR A 193 -12.34 -6.49 -14.12
C THR A 193 -11.99 -7.73 -14.95
N GLU A 194 -12.89 -8.71 -15.01
CA GLU A 194 -12.73 -9.91 -15.84
C GLU A 194 -12.59 -9.57 -17.32
N PHE A 195 -13.40 -8.63 -17.82
CA PHE A 195 -13.37 -8.23 -19.21
C PHE A 195 -12.00 -7.71 -19.65
N THR A 196 -11.32 -6.92 -18.80
CA THR A 196 -9.96 -6.42 -19.10
C THR A 196 -8.90 -7.52 -19.25
N MET A 197 -9.17 -8.74 -18.79
CA MET A 197 -8.25 -9.88 -18.97
C MET A 197 -8.29 -10.47 -20.38
N TYR A 198 -9.34 -10.21 -21.16
CA TYR A 198 -9.54 -10.75 -22.51
C TYR A 198 -9.13 -9.73 -23.58
N LYS A 199 -7.83 -9.65 -23.89
CA LYS A 199 -7.25 -8.64 -24.79
C LYS A 199 -7.96 -8.53 -26.15
N ASP A 200 -8.30 -9.67 -26.76
CA ASP A 200 -8.98 -9.69 -28.06
C ASP A 200 -10.40 -9.10 -27.96
N MET A 201 -11.16 -9.45 -26.93
CA MET A 201 -12.51 -8.89 -26.74
C MET A 201 -12.46 -7.40 -26.40
N VAL A 202 -11.49 -6.97 -25.61
CA VAL A 202 -11.26 -5.53 -25.32
C VAL A 202 -10.92 -4.78 -26.59
N LYS A 203 -10.08 -5.36 -27.46
CA LYS A 203 -9.74 -4.77 -28.76
C LYS A 203 -10.97 -4.62 -29.66
N ASP A 204 -11.78 -5.67 -29.79
CA ASP A 204 -13.02 -5.63 -30.57
C ASP A 204 -14.01 -4.59 -30.03
N PHE A 205 -14.13 -4.50 -28.72
CA PHE A 205 -14.91 -3.45 -28.05
C PHE A 205 -14.39 -2.04 -28.38
N LEU A 206 -13.08 -1.82 -28.26
CA LEU A 206 -12.46 -0.53 -28.57
C LEU A 206 -12.74 -0.12 -30.02
N LEU A 207 -12.57 -1.04 -30.98
CA LEU A 207 -12.89 -0.81 -32.39
C LEU A 207 -14.37 -0.50 -32.58
N MET A 208 -15.27 -1.28 -31.97
CA MET A 208 -16.71 -1.09 -32.07
C MET A 208 -17.15 0.28 -31.55
N CYS A 209 -16.53 0.76 -30.46
CA CYS A 209 -16.77 2.09 -29.90
C CYS A 209 -16.04 3.23 -30.62
N GLY A 210 -15.24 2.94 -31.65
CA GLY A 210 -14.51 3.94 -32.43
C GLY A 210 -13.22 4.46 -31.78
N PHE A 211 -12.68 3.74 -30.80
CA PHE A 211 -11.42 4.08 -30.15
C PHE A 211 -10.20 3.60 -30.96
N PRO A 212 -9.09 4.34 -30.95
CA PRO A 212 -7.92 4.02 -31.75
C PRO A 212 -7.20 2.80 -31.16
N THR A 213 -7.19 1.68 -31.88
CA THR A 213 -6.39 0.48 -31.56
C THR A 213 -5.78 -0.08 -32.85
N PRO A 214 -4.60 -0.74 -32.83
CA PRO A 214 -3.98 -1.24 -34.05
C PRO A 214 -4.93 -2.16 -34.85
N ALA A 215 -5.27 -1.75 -36.07
CA ALA A 215 -6.07 -2.57 -36.98
C ALA A 215 -5.37 -3.90 -37.28
N GLY A 216 -6.13 -4.99 -37.31
CA GLY A 216 -5.60 -6.32 -37.64
C GLY A 216 -6.36 -7.46 -36.98
N ARG A 217 -6.02 -8.69 -37.35
CA ARG A 217 -6.75 -9.91 -36.92
C ARG A 217 -5.82 -11.10 -36.65
N SER A 218 -6.33 -12.04 -35.87
CA SER A 218 -5.71 -13.35 -35.65
C SER A 218 -5.83 -14.24 -36.89
N CYS A 219 -4.73 -14.87 -37.27
CA CYS A 219 -4.57 -15.70 -38.46
C CYS A 219 -4.03 -17.07 -38.06
N MET A 220 -4.64 -18.15 -38.55
CA MET A 220 -4.25 -19.53 -38.22
C MET A 220 -3.35 -20.17 -39.27
N ARG A 221 -3.18 -19.52 -40.42
CA ARG A 221 -2.44 -20.05 -41.57
C ARG A 221 -1.61 -18.97 -42.22
N GLU A 222 -0.47 -19.33 -42.78
CA GLU A 222 0.43 -18.41 -43.47
C GLU A 222 -0.30 -17.58 -44.54
N GLU A 223 -1.15 -18.20 -45.37
CA GLU A 223 -1.84 -17.45 -46.42
C GLU A 223 -2.86 -16.45 -45.86
N GLN A 224 -3.40 -16.68 -44.67
CA GLN A 224 -4.25 -15.70 -44.00
C GLN A 224 -3.42 -14.53 -43.47
N THR A 225 -2.27 -14.83 -42.87
CA THR A 225 -1.30 -13.85 -42.33
C THR A 225 -0.78 -12.93 -43.44
N LEU A 226 -0.37 -13.48 -44.58
CA LEU A 226 0.15 -12.70 -45.71
C LEU A 226 -0.91 -11.79 -46.33
N ARG A 227 -2.12 -12.31 -46.55
CA ARG A 227 -3.25 -11.51 -47.07
C ARG A 227 -3.66 -10.39 -46.13
N GLU A 228 -3.61 -10.64 -44.82
CA GLU A 228 -3.90 -9.60 -43.84
C GLU A 228 -2.83 -8.50 -43.84
N ALA A 229 -1.55 -8.87 -43.90
CA ALA A 229 -0.46 -7.92 -43.99
C ALA A 229 -0.56 -7.02 -45.23
N GLU A 230 -0.87 -7.60 -46.39
CA GLU A 230 -1.15 -6.86 -47.63
C GLU A 230 -2.33 -5.89 -47.46
N GLY A 231 -3.42 -6.34 -46.85
CA GLY A 231 -4.63 -5.53 -46.65
C GLY A 231 -4.42 -4.35 -45.70
N LEU A 232 -3.63 -4.54 -44.64
CA LEU A 232 -3.27 -3.48 -43.68
C LEU A 232 -2.22 -2.50 -44.24
N GLY A 233 -1.42 -2.97 -45.20
CA GLY A 233 -0.26 -2.27 -45.73
C GLY A 233 0.89 -2.18 -44.73
N PHE A 234 2.11 -2.05 -45.25
CA PHE A 234 3.32 -1.99 -44.44
C PHE A 234 3.54 -0.61 -43.79
N PRO A 235 4.32 -0.52 -42.68
CA PRO A 235 4.83 -1.63 -41.89
C PRO A 235 3.75 -2.34 -41.06
N VAL A 236 3.96 -3.63 -40.79
CA VAL A 236 3.12 -4.46 -39.92
C VAL A 236 3.89 -5.06 -38.75
N VAL A 237 3.14 -5.56 -37.77
CA VAL A 237 3.61 -6.34 -36.63
C VAL A 237 3.01 -7.74 -36.73
N VAL A 238 3.82 -8.76 -36.49
CA VAL A 238 3.37 -10.15 -36.39
C VAL A 238 3.72 -10.68 -35.00
N LYS A 239 2.72 -11.16 -34.26
CA LYS A 239 2.87 -11.67 -32.88
C LYS A 239 2.08 -12.95 -32.65
N PRO A 240 2.49 -13.84 -31.74
CA PRO A 240 1.68 -15.01 -31.34
C PRO A 240 0.39 -14.57 -30.64
N VAL A 241 -0.69 -15.35 -30.79
CA VAL A 241 -1.97 -15.13 -30.08
C VAL A 241 -1.80 -15.28 -28.56
N ALA A 242 -1.12 -16.34 -28.11
CA ALA A 242 -0.89 -16.64 -26.69
C ALA A 242 0.50 -16.18 -26.19
N GLY A 243 0.93 -14.96 -26.55
CA GLY A 243 2.23 -14.42 -26.17
C GLY A 243 2.26 -13.68 -24.82
N HIS A 244 3.19 -14.05 -23.92
CA HIS A 244 3.51 -13.26 -22.73
C HIS A 244 4.80 -12.43 -22.94
N LYS A 245 4.86 -11.23 -22.35
CA LYS A 245 6.07 -10.39 -22.25
C LYS A 245 6.78 -10.01 -23.57
N GLY A 246 6.09 -10.09 -24.71
CA GLY A 246 6.65 -9.71 -26.01
C GLY A 246 7.50 -10.79 -26.68
N GLN A 247 7.50 -12.03 -26.16
CA GLN A 247 8.14 -13.16 -26.83
C GLN A 247 7.47 -13.43 -28.19
N GLY A 248 8.29 -13.64 -29.23
CA GLY A 248 7.80 -13.90 -30.59
C GLY A 248 7.20 -12.70 -31.34
N VAL A 249 7.22 -11.48 -30.78
CA VAL A 249 6.69 -10.28 -31.44
C VAL A 249 7.71 -9.71 -32.41
N VAL A 250 7.46 -9.78 -33.72
CA VAL A 250 8.31 -9.15 -34.75
C VAL A 250 7.65 -7.87 -35.23
N THR A 251 8.35 -6.73 -35.06
CA THR A 251 7.83 -5.39 -35.35
C THR A 251 8.54 -4.75 -36.53
N GLY A 252 7.89 -3.82 -37.23
CA GLY A 252 8.52 -3.04 -38.30
C GLY A 252 8.80 -3.90 -39.54
N ILE A 253 7.90 -4.83 -39.84
CA ILE A 253 8.02 -5.69 -41.01
C ILE A 253 7.54 -4.88 -42.22
N ASP A 254 8.43 -4.66 -43.18
CA ASP A 254 8.18 -3.81 -44.36
C ASP A 254 7.81 -4.61 -45.64
N ASP A 255 7.91 -5.94 -45.59
CA ASP A 255 7.63 -6.80 -46.75
C ASP A 255 7.00 -8.15 -46.36
N LEU A 256 6.43 -8.84 -47.35
CA LEU A 256 5.78 -10.14 -47.18
C LEU A 256 6.73 -11.26 -46.75
N GLU A 257 8.00 -11.17 -47.13
CA GLU A 257 8.99 -12.20 -46.80
C GLU A 257 9.34 -12.13 -45.30
N GLY A 258 9.41 -10.93 -44.74
CA GLY A 258 9.51 -10.69 -43.31
C GLY A 258 8.27 -11.20 -42.56
N VAL A 259 7.07 -11.03 -43.11
CA VAL A 259 5.83 -11.57 -42.51
C VAL A 259 5.87 -13.09 -42.48
N ARG A 260 6.28 -13.73 -43.59
CA ARG A 260 6.45 -15.18 -43.68
C ARG A 260 7.46 -15.68 -42.65
N LYS A 261 8.63 -15.05 -42.57
CA LYS A 261 9.67 -15.40 -41.58
C LYS A 261 9.16 -15.26 -40.14
N ALA A 262 8.46 -14.18 -39.84
CA ALA A 262 7.88 -13.97 -38.51
C ALA A 262 6.83 -15.05 -38.17
N PHE A 263 5.96 -15.40 -39.12
CA PHE A 263 4.97 -16.46 -38.95
C PHE A 263 5.62 -17.82 -38.68
N HIS A 264 6.61 -18.22 -39.49
CA HIS A 264 7.34 -19.48 -39.26
C HIS A 264 8.08 -19.47 -37.93
N GLY A 265 8.70 -18.34 -37.55
CA GLY A 265 9.35 -18.22 -36.25
C GLY A 265 8.40 -18.49 -35.07
N ILE A 266 7.14 -18.05 -35.17
CA ILE A 266 6.10 -18.37 -34.16
C ILE A 266 5.76 -19.86 -34.16
N VAL A 267 5.56 -20.45 -35.35
CA VAL A 267 5.22 -21.88 -35.50
C VAL A 267 6.35 -22.77 -34.97
N ASP A 268 7.59 -22.45 -35.30
CA ASP A 268 8.76 -23.23 -34.89
C ASP A 268 9.01 -23.08 -33.39
N SER A 269 8.83 -21.86 -32.83
CA SER A 269 8.89 -21.65 -31.39
C SER A 269 7.85 -22.48 -30.63
N ALA A 270 6.60 -22.56 -31.11
CA ALA A 270 5.57 -23.40 -30.49
C ALA A 270 5.96 -24.89 -30.51
N ARG A 271 6.53 -25.37 -31.63
CA ARG A 271 7.03 -26.75 -31.76
C ARG A 271 8.16 -27.05 -30.80
N GLU A 272 9.15 -26.17 -30.69
CA GLU A 272 10.32 -26.34 -29.81
C GLU A 272 9.91 -26.41 -28.33
N HIS A 273 8.93 -25.61 -27.92
CA HIS A 273 8.43 -25.58 -26.53
C HIS A 273 7.35 -26.64 -26.25
N GLY A 274 6.94 -27.43 -27.25
CA GLY A 274 5.89 -28.43 -27.11
C GLY A 274 4.51 -27.85 -26.81
N THR A 275 4.27 -26.60 -27.18
CA THR A 275 2.97 -25.92 -26.99
C THR A 275 2.15 -25.93 -28.28
N PRO A 276 0.81 -25.95 -28.19
CA PRO A 276 -0.03 -25.81 -29.38
C PRO A 276 0.18 -24.44 -30.04
N PHE A 277 0.14 -24.43 -31.37
CA PHE A 277 0.10 -23.17 -32.12
C PHE A 277 -1.31 -22.60 -32.10
N ASP A 278 -1.49 -21.49 -31.39
CA ASP A 278 -2.79 -20.83 -31.20
C ASP A 278 -3.08 -19.72 -32.23
N GLY A 279 -2.19 -19.54 -33.22
CA GLY A 279 -2.31 -18.52 -34.25
C GLY A 279 -1.27 -17.40 -34.17
N ALA A 280 -1.24 -16.57 -35.22
CA ALA A 280 -0.46 -15.34 -35.30
C ALA A 280 -1.37 -14.15 -35.56
N VAL A 281 -1.24 -13.08 -34.78
CA VAL A 281 -1.93 -11.80 -35.00
C VAL A 281 -1.07 -10.92 -35.90
N VAL A 282 -1.68 -10.41 -36.97
CA VAL A 282 -1.08 -9.38 -37.83
C VAL A 282 -1.74 -8.05 -37.52
N GLU A 283 -0.96 -7.03 -37.21
CA GLU A 283 -1.46 -5.70 -36.86
C GLU A 283 -0.71 -4.61 -37.60
N LYS A 284 -1.38 -3.47 -37.83
CA LYS A 284 -0.72 -2.27 -38.33
C LYS A 284 0.32 -1.82 -37.30
N HIS A 285 1.54 -1.55 -37.77
CA HIS A 285 2.58 -1.02 -36.90
C HIS A 285 2.27 0.42 -36.49
N ILE A 286 2.29 0.68 -35.18
CA ILE A 286 2.19 2.02 -34.61
C ILE A 286 3.59 2.45 -34.18
N SER A 287 4.11 3.50 -34.81
CA SER A 287 5.38 4.09 -34.42
C SER A 287 5.22 4.98 -33.20
N GLY A 288 6.10 4.87 -32.23
CA GLY A 288 6.11 5.76 -31.07
C GLY A 288 6.70 5.13 -29.82
N THR A 289 6.47 5.81 -28.70
CA THR A 289 6.89 5.34 -27.38
C THR A 289 5.70 4.82 -26.60
N ASP A 290 6.00 3.89 -25.69
CA ASP A 290 5.03 3.30 -24.78
C ASP A 290 4.63 4.32 -23.71
N HIS A 291 3.32 4.49 -23.53
CA HIS A 291 2.76 5.29 -22.46
C HIS A 291 1.71 4.51 -21.68
N ARG A 292 1.68 4.73 -20.37
CA ARG A 292 0.58 4.34 -19.48
C ARG A 292 -0.19 5.57 -19.05
N LEU A 293 -1.45 5.64 -19.43
CA LEU A 293 -2.42 6.65 -18.98
C LEU A 293 -3.28 6.03 -17.88
N LEU A 294 -3.50 6.75 -16.79
CA LEU A 294 -4.34 6.30 -15.69
C LEU A 294 -5.60 7.14 -15.58
N ALA A 295 -6.72 6.47 -15.35
CA ALA A 295 -7.93 7.09 -14.82
C ALA A 295 -8.19 6.62 -13.39
N VAL A 296 -8.60 7.55 -12.52
CA VAL A 296 -9.12 7.26 -11.18
C VAL A 296 -10.52 7.83 -11.09
N ASN A 297 -11.49 7.00 -10.71
CA ASN A 297 -12.91 7.37 -10.60
C ASN A 297 -13.44 8.05 -11.88
N GLY A 298 -13.12 7.49 -13.04
CA GLY A 298 -13.53 8.01 -14.35
C GLY A 298 -12.81 9.28 -14.83
N ARG A 299 -11.84 9.80 -14.06
CA ARG A 299 -11.09 11.02 -14.38
C ARG A 299 -9.64 10.72 -14.70
N PHE A 300 -9.06 11.41 -15.67
CA PHE A 300 -7.62 11.29 -15.94
C PHE A 300 -6.81 11.68 -14.69
N ALA A 301 -5.89 10.80 -14.30
CA ALA A 301 -5.13 10.92 -13.06
C ALA A 301 -3.65 11.19 -13.30
N ALA A 302 -3.02 10.47 -14.24
CA ALA A 302 -1.60 10.56 -14.53
C ALA A 302 -1.26 9.95 -15.89
N ALA A 303 -0.12 10.33 -16.46
CA ALA A 303 0.49 9.68 -17.61
C ALA A 303 1.98 9.45 -17.40
N LEU A 304 2.45 8.28 -17.83
CA LEU A 304 3.85 7.91 -17.75
C LEU A 304 4.33 7.36 -19.09
N GLN A 305 5.40 7.95 -19.63
CA GLN A 305 6.14 7.37 -20.74
C GLN A 305 7.12 6.32 -20.20
N ARG A 306 7.16 5.15 -20.83
CA ARG A 306 8.07 4.05 -20.47
C ARG A 306 9.09 3.87 -21.58
N LEU A 307 10.37 3.92 -21.21
CA LEU A 307 11.47 3.60 -22.11
C LEU A 307 12.04 2.21 -21.78
N PRO A 308 12.43 1.41 -22.79
CA PRO A 308 13.24 0.22 -22.54
C PRO A 308 14.54 0.56 -21.83
N ALA A 309 15.12 -0.43 -21.15
CA ALA A 309 16.44 -0.26 -20.53
C ALA A 309 17.45 0.19 -21.60
N PHE A 310 18.31 1.14 -21.27
CA PHE A 310 19.35 1.64 -22.16
C PHE A 310 20.60 2.01 -21.37
N VAL A 311 21.72 2.13 -22.08
CA VAL A 311 22.95 2.77 -21.60
C VAL A 311 23.40 3.82 -22.60
N ASP A 312 24.02 4.89 -22.11
CA ASP A 312 24.62 5.93 -22.94
C ASP A 312 26.14 5.70 -23.00
N GLY A 313 26.67 5.58 -24.22
CA GLY A 313 28.08 5.33 -24.47
C GLY A 313 28.98 6.47 -24.02
N ASN A 314 30.13 6.14 -23.45
CA ASN A 314 31.17 7.10 -23.11
C ASN A 314 32.42 6.98 -24.02
N GLY A 315 32.36 6.11 -25.05
CA GLY A 315 33.45 5.85 -25.98
C GLY A 315 34.63 5.04 -25.41
N ARG A 316 34.53 4.54 -24.18
CA ARG A 316 35.63 3.84 -23.48
C ARG A 316 35.22 2.52 -22.87
N ASP A 317 34.07 2.49 -22.21
CA ASP A 317 33.58 1.34 -21.45
C ASP A 317 32.66 0.46 -22.30
N ALA A 318 32.75 -0.85 -22.07
CA ALA A 318 31.85 -1.83 -22.67
C ALA A 318 30.44 -1.71 -22.07
N ILE A 319 29.42 -2.16 -22.81
CA ILE A 319 28.02 -2.19 -22.36
C ILE A 319 27.88 -2.84 -20.97
N GLU A 320 28.57 -3.96 -20.72
CA GLU A 320 28.57 -4.62 -19.41
C GLU A 320 28.97 -3.67 -18.28
N LYS A 321 30.06 -2.91 -18.47
CA LYS A 321 30.56 -1.98 -17.46
C LYS A 321 29.65 -0.78 -17.25
N LEU A 322 29.02 -0.30 -18.33
CA LEU A 322 28.00 0.75 -18.26
C LEU A 322 26.77 0.27 -17.47
N ILE A 323 26.33 -0.97 -17.68
CA ILE A 323 25.24 -1.59 -16.91
C ILE A 323 25.61 -1.70 -15.43
N GLU A 324 26.82 -2.16 -15.09
CA GLU A 324 27.28 -2.23 -13.69
C GLU A 324 27.25 -0.85 -13.02
N THR A 325 27.74 0.17 -13.72
CA THR A 325 27.81 1.55 -13.21
C THR A 325 26.42 2.12 -12.97
N GLU A 326 25.53 1.95 -13.95
CA GLU A 326 24.13 2.38 -13.87
C GLU A 326 23.40 1.65 -12.72
N ASN A 327 23.60 0.33 -12.60
CA ASN A 327 23.06 -0.47 -11.51
C ASN A 327 23.65 -0.11 -10.15
N ALA A 328 24.83 0.50 -10.04
CA ALA A 328 25.40 0.89 -8.76
C ALA A 328 24.78 2.19 -8.18
N THR A 329 23.94 2.88 -8.95
CA THR A 329 23.26 4.10 -8.50
C THR A 329 22.20 3.81 -7.43
N GLU A 330 21.99 4.78 -6.54
CA GLU A 330 20.95 4.73 -5.49
C GLU A 330 19.55 4.59 -6.09
N ALA A 331 19.30 5.24 -7.23
CA ALA A 331 18.02 5.18 -7.95
C ALA A 331 17.66 3.75 -8.40
N ARG A 332 18.63 2.85 -8.50
CA ARG A 332 18.47 1.44 -8.85
C ARG A 332 18.73 0.50 -7.68
N ALA A 333 18.65 0.94 -6.42
CA ALA A 333 18.83 0.04 -5.28
C ALA A 333 17.87 -1.16 -5.37
N ASP A 334 18.25 -2.31 -4.79
CA ASP A 334 17.41 -3.52 -4.83
C ASP A 334 16.33 -3.44 -3.74
N THR A 335 15.44 -2.46 -3.91
CA THR A 335 14.43 -2.10 -2.92
C THR A 335 13.09 -1.89 -3.62
N ALA A 336 12.00 -2.24 -2.94
CA ALA A 336 10.65 -2.11 -3.52
C ALA A 336 10.31 -0.66 -3.86
N ARG A 337 10.94 0.32 -3.21
CA ARG A 337 10.69 1.76 -3.41
C ARG A 337 11.67 2.45 -4.35
N SER A 338 12.59 1.72 -4.99
CA SER A 338 13.51 2.35 -5.94
C SER A 338 12.74 2.85 -7.18
N PRO A 339 13.04 4.08 -7.67
CA PRO A 339 12.39 4.62 -8.87
C PRO A 339 12.73 3.83 -10.13
N LEU A 340 13.86 3.11 -10.13
CA LEU A 340 14.31 2.28 -11.24
C LEU A 340 14.61 0.85 -10.74
N GLY A 341 14.22 -0.13 -11.54
CA GLY A 341 14.69 -1.51 -11.35
C GLY A 341 16.14 -1.68 -11.83
N LYS A 342 16.83 -2.71 -11.33
CA LYS A 342 18.12 -3.12 -11.90
C LYS A 342 17.95 -3.53 -13.37
N ILE A 343 18.91 -3.15 -14.20
CA ILE A 343 19.08 -3.71 -15.54
C ILE A 343 19.59 -5.13 -15.37
N LYS A 344 18.75 -6.10 -15.72
CA LYS A 344 19.07 -7.53 -15.65
C LYS A 344 19.68 -7.98 -16.96
N VAL A 345 20.85 -8.62 -16.89
CA VAL A 345 21.49 -9.28 -18.02
C VAL A 345 20.95 -10.70 -18.10
N ASP A 346 19.96 -10.91 -18.97
CA ASP A 346 19.33 -12.20 -19.26
C ASP A 346 19.39 -12.51 -20.77
N GLU A 347 18.87 -13.67 -21.16
CA GLU A 347 18.85 -14.12 -22.56
C GLU A 347 18.13 -13.11 -23.48
N ASP A 348 16.98 -12.58 -23.05
CA ASP A 348 16.22 -11.57 -23.81
C ASP A 348 17.07 -10.33 -24.14
N LEU A 349 17.85 -9.82 -23.17
CA LEU A 349 18.76 -8.69 -23.40
C LEU A 349 19.88 -9.06 -24.37
N GLN A 350 20.49 -10.24 -24.19
CA GLN A 350 21.60 -10.69 -25.04
C GLN A 350 21.16 -10.92 -26.48
N ASP A 351 19.99 -11.52 -26.69
CA ASP A 351 19.41 -11.75 -28.01
C ASP A 351 19.07 -10.42 -28.72
N PHE A 352 18.57 -9.44 -27.97
CA PHE A 352 18.28 -8.13 -28.54
C PHE A 352 19.56 -7.38 -28.92
N LEU A 353 20.64 -7.48 -28.14
CA LEU A 353 21.95 -6.96 -28.53
C LEU A 353 22.47 -7.64 -29.79
N LYS A 354 22.35 -8.97 -29.88
CA LYS A 354 22.79 -9.75 -31.05
C LYS A 354 22.06 -9.34 -32.32
N GLN A 355 20.75 -9.07 -32.24
CA GLN A 355 19.96 -8.56 -33.36
C GLN A 355 20.43 -7.17 -33.83
N GLN A 356 20.98 -6.36 -32.92
CA GLN A 356 21.61 -5.08 -33.26
C GLN A 356 23.05 -5.23 -33.76
N GLY A 357 23.57 -6.46 -33.89
CA GLY A 357 24.96 -6.73 -34.24
C GLY A 357 25.95 -6.41 -33.11
N ARG A 358 25.49 -6.39 -31.85
CA ARG A 358 26.27 -6.03 -30.65
C ARG A 358 26.39 -7.19 -29.67
N THR A 359 27.34 -7.05 -28.75
CA THR A 359 27.53 -7.92 -27.59
C THR A 359 27.76 -7.08 -26.33
N LEU A 360 27.75 -7.70 -25.16
CA LEU A 360 28.09 -7.04 -23.89
C LEU A 360 29.49 -6.39 -23.89
N ALA A 361 30.42 -6.93 -24.69
CA ALA A 361 31.78 -6.40 -24.85
C ALA A 361 31.88 -5.23 -25.83
N THR A 362 30.79 -4.86 -26.51
CA THR A 362 30.77 -3.71 -27.44
C THR A 362 30.97 -2.42 -26.65
N ILE A 363 31.84 -1.53 -27.15
CA ILE A 363 32.08 -0.19 -26.61
C ILE A 363 31.28 0.80 -27.48
N PRO A 364 30.17 1.37 -26.99
CA PRO A 364 29.40 2.34 -27.75
C PRO A 364 30.14 3.68 -27.84
N ALA A 365 29.94 4.41 -28.94
CA ALA A 365 30.55 5.72 -29.14
C ALA A 365 30.07 6.71 -28.07
N ALA A 366 30.86 7.75 -27.80
CA ALA A 366 30.47 8.77 -26.83
C ALA A 366 29.16 9.46 -27.24
N GLY A 367 28.16 9.46 -26.35
CA GLY A 367 26.81 9.99 -26.59
C GLY A 367 25.87 9.05 -27.36
N GLU A 368 26.33 7.86 -27.75
CA GLU A 368 25.49 6.87 -28.41
C GLU A 368 24.59 6.15 -27.42
N ARG A 369 23.27 6.26 -27.58
CA ARG A 369 22.31 5.51 -26.78
C ARG A 369 22.11 4.10 -27.33
N VAL A 370 22.36 3.09 -26.51
CA VAL A 370 22.11 1.68 -26.84
C VAL A 370 20.94 1.17 -26.01
N TYR A 371 19.83 0.87 -26.69
CA TYR A 371 18.71 0.19 -26.06
C TYR A 371 19.05 -1.29 -25.86
N LEU A 372 18.83 -1.75 -24.64
CA LEU A 372 19.15 -3.09 -24.18
C LEU A 372 17.97 -4.05 -24.30
N ARG A 373 16.76 -3.53 -24.50
CA ARG A 373 15.53 -4.32 -24.65
C ARG A 373 14.58 -3.73 -25.68
N ARG A 374 13.73 -4.59 -26.23
CA ARG A 374 12.64 -4.19 -27.15
C ARG A 374 11.46 -3.56 -26.42
N VAL A 375 11.09 -4.10 -25.26
CA VAL A 375 9.90 -3.70 -24.49
C VAL A 375 10.29 -2.87 -23.29
N ALA A 376 9.49 -1.84 -22.99
CA ALA A 376 9.65 -0.96 -21.85
C ALA A 376 9.18 -1.59 -20.52
N ASN A 377 9.87 -2.66 -20.10
CA ASN A 377 9.60 -3.33 -18.83
C ASN A 377 10.40 -2.70 -17.68
N LEU A 378 9.72 -1.98 -16.79
CA LEU A 378 10.36 -1.33 -15.63
C LEU A 378 11.07 -2.32 -14.70
N SER A 379 10.52 -3.52 -14.51
CA SER A 379 11.12 -4.57 -13.65
C SER A 379 12.42 -5.17 -14.21
N ALA A 380 12.72 -4.88 -15.49
CA ALA A 380 13.91 -5.31 -16.20
C ALA A 380 14.84 -4.14 -16.57
N GLY A 381 14.72 -3.02 -15.83
CA GLY A 381 15.60 -1.86 -15.94
C GLY A 381 15.08 -0.72 -16.82
N GLY A 382 13.82 -0.79 -17.29
CA GLY A 382 13.17 0.29 -18.02
C GLY A 382 13.07 1.59 -17.20
N VAL A 383 12.90 2.71 -17.89
CA VAL A 383 12.87 4.06 -17.31
C VAL A 383 11.46 4.64 -17.39
N SER A 384 10.98 5.18 -16.26
CA SER A 384 9.68 5.83 -16.10
C SER A 384 9.83 7.35 -16.18
N ILE A 385 9.07 8.00 -17.08
CA ILE A 385 9.07 9.45 -17.23
C ILE A 385 7.65 9.97 -17.07
N ASN A 386 7.41 10.82 -16.07
CA ASN A 386 6.14 11.50 -15.92
C ASN A 386 5.93 12.50 -17.06
N VAL A 387 4.82 12.33 -17.77
CA VAL A 387 4.41 13.18 -18.89
C VAL A 387 2.97 13.67 -18.74
N SER A 388 2.43 13.64 -17.52
CA SER A 388 1.04 13.99 -17.21
C SER A 388 0.66 15.37 -17.75
N ASP A 389 1.51 16.38 -17.54
CA ASP A 389 1.26 17.76 -17.98
C ASP A 389 1.48 17.97 -19.49
N ARG A 390 2.03 16.98 -20.18
CA ARG A 390 2.30 17.02 -21.62
C ARG A 390 1.21 16.35 -22.45
N VAL A 391 0.27 15.66 -21.81
CA VAL A 391 -0.79 14.92 -22.52
C VAL A 391 -1.75 15.91 -23.16
N HIS A 392 -2.01 15.74 -24.45
CA HIS A 392 -2.97 16.58 -25.16
C HIS A 392 -4.38 16.46 -24.56
N PRO A 393 -5.16 17.55 -24.43
CA PRO A 393 -6.52 17.49 -23.87
C PRO A 393 -7.47 16.50 -24.56
N ALA A 394 -7.32 16.29 -25.87
CA ALA A 394 -8.09 15.27 -26.60
C ALA A 394 -7.79 13.83 -26.13
N ASN A 395 -6.55 13.56 -25.71
CA ASN A 395 -6.12 12.26 -25.19
C ASN A 395 -6.60 12.08 -23.75
N VAL A 396 -6.61 13.16 -22.95
CA VAL A 396 -7.26 13.19 -21.64
C VAL A 396 -8.74 12.82 -21.78
N LYS A 397 -9.46 13.48 -22.69
CA LYS A 397 -10.88 13.19 -22.94
C LYS A 397 -11.10 11.74 -23.39
N LEU A 398 -10.24 11.21 -24.27
CA LEU A 398 -10.27 9.81 -24.68
C LEU A 398 -10.18 8.85 -23.48
N VAL A 399 -9.24 9.10 -22.56
CA VAL A 399 -9.07 8.28 -21.34
C VAL A 399 -10.32 8.32 -20.47
N GLU A 400 -10.89 9.51 -20.25
CA GLU A 400 -12.12 9.66 -19.46
C GLU A 400 -13.33 8.99 -20.13
N ASP A 401 -13.44 9.07 -21.47
CA ASP A 401 -14.51 8.43 -22.23
C ASP A 401 -14.42 6.91 -22.15
N ILE A 402 -13.22 6.35 -22.30
CA ILE A 402 -13.00 4.92 -22.12
C ILE A 402 -13.35 4.53 -20.68
N ALA A 403 -12.86 5.26 -19.68
CA ALA A 403 -13.13 4.97 -18.28
C ALA A 403 -14.63 5.00 -17.94
N GLY A 404 -15.43 5.82 -18.63
CA GLY A 404 -16.89 5.87 -18.48
C GLY A 404 -17.63 4.59 -18.86
N PHE A 405 -17.03 3.69 -19.65
CA PHE A 405 -17.61 2.37 -19.96
C PHE A 405 -17.44 1.34 -18.84
N PHE A 406 -16.56 1.60 -17.86
CA PHE A 406 -16.18 0.64 -16.83
C PHE A 406 -16.52 1.17 -15.44
N LYS A 407 -17.08 0.33 -14.58
CA LYS A 407 -17.22 0.59 -13.15
C LYS A 407 -15.97 0.11 -12.42
N LEU A 408 -14.86 0.81 -12.61
CA LEU A 408 -13.57 0.53 -12.00
C LEU A 408 -13.01 1.78 -11.32
N THR A 409 -12.50 1.63 -10.10
CA THR A 409 -11.90 2.73 -9.34
C THR A 409 -10.63 3.24 -10.00
N CYS A 410 -9.78 2.34 -10.50
CA CYS A 410 -8.54 2.68 -11.19
C CYS A 410 -8.40 1.87 -12.48
N LEU A 411 -8.19 2.57 -13.59
CA LEU A 411 -8.04 1.99 -14.93
C LEU A 411 -6.71 2.41 -15.52
N GLY A 412 -5.92 1.44 -16.00
CA GLY A 412 -4.70 1.70 -16.75
C GLY A 412 -4.91 1.47 -18.24
N ILE A 413 -4.58 2.46 -19.07
CA ILE A 413 -4.69 2.39 -20.52
C ILE A 413 -3.29 2.51 -21.11
N ASP A 414 -2.84 1.45 -21.75
CA ASP A 414 -1.53 1.40 -22.41
C ASP A 414 -1.69 1.82 -23.86
N VAL A 415 -0.89 2.79 -24.28
CA VAL A 415 -0.94 3.34 -25.63
C VAL A 415 0.47 3.43 -26.22
N LEU A 416 0.57 3.22 -27.53
CA LEU A 416 1.71 3.65 -28.31
C LEU A 416 1.36 5.01 -28.92
N ALA A 417 2.24 5.99 -28.74
CA ALA A 417 2.08 7.31 -29.32
C ALA A 417 3.43 7.86 -29.76
N ARG A 418 3.52 8.39 -30.99
CA ARG A 418 4.73 9.12 -31.43
C ARG A 418 4.95 10.39 -30.62
N ASP A 419 3.89 11.11 -30.32
CA ASP A 419 3.90 12.31 -29.49
C ASP A 419 2.59 12.41 -28.69
N ILE A 420 2.67 12.22 -27.36
CA ILE A 420 1.51 12.26 -26.47
C ILE A 420 0.89 13.66 -26.33
N SER A 421 1.61 14.71 -26.78
CA SER A 421 1.15 16.10 -26.79
C SER A 421 0.34 16.46 -28.05
N ARG A 422 0.18 15.52 -28.98
CA ARG A 422 -0.71 15.64 -30.14
C ARG A 422 -2.02 14.88 -29.88
N PRO A 423 -3.14 15.33 -30.47
CA PRO A 423 -4.40 14.60 -30.36
C PRO A 423 -4.30 13.24 -31.06
N TRP A 424 -4.89 12.21 -30.45
CA TRP A 424 -4.93 10.84 -30.96
C TRP A 424 -5.55 10.72 -32.36
N THR A 425 -6.31 11.72 -32.80
CA THR A 425 -6.94 11.79 -34.12
C THR A 425 -5.98 12.14 -35.26
N GLU A 426 -4.76 12.62 -34.96
CA GLU A 426 -3.76 13.01 -35.98
C GLU A 426 -2.90 11.84 -36.50
N GLY A 427 -3.15 10.61 -36.03
CA GLY A 427 -2.40 9.40 -36.41
C GLY A 427 -1.26 9.07 -35.45
N ASP A 428 -0.63 7.89 -35.64
CA ASP A 428 0.45 7.36 -34.79
C ASP A 428 0.11 7.25 -33.29
N PHE A 429 -1.17 7.02 -32.97
CA PHE A 429 -1.67 6.72 -31.63
C PHE A 429 -2.49 5.44 -31.68
N GLY A 430 -2.29 4.54 -30.72
CA GLY A 430 -3.21 3.42 -30.54
C GLY A 430 -3.11 2.76 -29.18
N ILE A 431 -4.28 2.35 -28.70
CA ILE A 431 -4.49 1.64 -27.45
C ILE A 431 -4.11 0.18 -27.66
N ILE A 432 -3.18 -0.28 -26.83
CA ILE A 432 -2.63 -1.63 -26.84
C ILE A 432 -3.36 -2.51 -25.84
N GLU A 433 -3.66 -1.96 -24.65
CA GLU A 433 -4.21 -2.73 -23.54
C GLU A 433 -4.97 -1.82 -22.58
N ILE A 434 -6.00 -2.39 -21.93
CA ILE A 434 -6.67 -1.80 -20.78
C ILE A 434 -6.51 -2.77 -19.62
N ASN A 435 -6.14 -2.25 -18.45
CA ASN A 435 -5.86 -3.03 -17.25
C ASN A 435 -6.72 -2.55 -16.09
N ALA A 436 -7.51 -3.45 -15.51
CA ALA A 436 -8.03 -3.27 -14.16
C ALA A 436 -6.90 -3.48 -13.14
N GLY A 437 -6.90 -2.71 -12.05
CA GLY A 437 -5.91 -2.84 -10.98
C GLY A 437 -4.45 -2.51 -11.38
N PRO A 438 -4.18 -1.40 -12.09
CA PRO A 438 -2.83 -1.07 -12.53
C PRO A 438 -1.90 -0.78 -11.34
N GLY A 439 -0.60 -1.04 -11.52
CA GLY A 439 0.42 -0.61 -10.57
C GLY A 439 0.57 0.92 -10.58
N VAL A 440 0.51 1.56 -9.41
CA VAL A 440 0.51 3.04 -9.29
C VAL A 440 1.80 3.61 -8.74
N PHE A 441 2.65 2.79 -8.12
CA PHE A 441 3.91 3.26 -7.53
C PHE A 441 4.83 3.94 -8.55
N MET A 442 4.84 3.45 -9.80
CA MET A 442 5.61 4.03 -10.91
C MET A 442 5.22 5.48 -11.25
N HIS A 443 4.03 5.94 -10.84
CA HIS A 443 3.60 7.34 -10.97
C HIS A 443 3.96 8.17 -9.74
N LEU A 444 4.02 7.55 -8.55
CA LEU A 444 4.44 8.19 -7.31
C LEU A 444 5.96 8.41 -7.28
N CYS A 445 6.76 7.49 -7.81
CA CYS A 445 8.21 7.60 -7.87
C CYS A 445 8.73 7.33 -9.29
N PRO A 446 8.45 8.22 -10.26
CA PRO A 446 9.01 8.09 -11.59
C PRO A 446 10.49 8.48 -11.57
N ALA A 447 11.28 7.91 -12.48
CA ALA A 447 12.69 8.25 -12.60
C ALA A 447 12.92 9.70 -13.04
N ILE A 448 12.02 10.25 -13.86
CA ILE A 448 12.12 11.61 -14.41
C ILE A 448 10.73 12.27 -14.40
N GLY A 449 10.67 13.59 -14.17
CA GLY A 449 9.46 14.39 -14.38
C GLY A 449 8.58 14.61 -13.14
N GLY A 450 9.04 14.19 -11.95
CA GLY A 450 8.36 14.47 -10.68
C GLY A 450 7.17 13.55 -10.38
N SER A 451 6.79 13.50 -9.10
CA SER A 451 5.78 12.59 -8.57
C SER A 451 4.34 13.00 -8.91
N VAL A 452 3.44 12.03 -9.09
CA VAL A 452 1.99 12.21 -9.04
C VAL A 452 1.41 11.30 -7.97
N ASP A 453 0.71 11.87 -6.98
CA ASP A 453 0.05 11.14 -5.89
C ASP A 453 -1.23 10.43 -6.38
N VAL A 454 -1.06 9.39 -7.19
CA VAL A 454 -2.15 8.50 -7.62
C VAL A 454 -2.75 7.72 -6.45
N PRO A 455 -1.98 7.15 -5.50
CA PRO A 455 -2.54 6.48 -4.33
C PRO A 455 -3.48 7.38 -3.51
N GLY A 456 -3.11 8.65 -3.30
CA GLY A 456 -3.95 9.64 -2.64
C GLY A 456 -5.24 9.95 -3.40
N LYS A 457 -5.17 10.10 -4.73
CA LYS A 457 -6.37 10.24 -5.58
C LYS A 457 -7.32 9.04 -5.46
N ILE A 458 -6.79 7.83 -5.31
CA ILE A 458 -7.60 6.62 -5.08
C ILE A 458 -8.26 6.66 -3.70
N MET A 459 -7.52 7.07 -2.66
CA MET A 459 -8.10 7.26 -1.33
C MET A 459 -9.20 8.32 -1.34
N GLU A 460 -9.00 9.44 -2.02
CA GLU A 460 -9.98 10.53 -2.15
C GLU A 460 -11.22 10.11 -2.97
N ALA A 461 -11.07 9.21 -3.95
CA ALA A 461 -12.20 8.67 -4.69
C ALA A 461 -13.16 7.88 -3.79
N HIS A 462 -12.62 7.11 -2.84
CA HIS A 462 -13.42 6.36 -1.86
C HIS A 462 -13.84 7.21 -0.66
N PHE A 463 -12.97 8.12 -0.25
CA PHE A 463 -13.11 8.96 0.93
C PHE A 463 -12.84 10.44 0.60
N PRO A 464 -13.77 11.12 -0.11
CA PRO A 464 -13.61 12.55 -0.45
C PRO A 464 -13.45 13.44 0.79
N ARG A 465 -13.93 12.94 1.93
CA ARG A 465 -13.79 13.49 3.28
C ARG A 465 -13.19 12.39 4.15
N PRO A 466 -11.85 12.31 4.29
CA PRO A 466 -11.17 11.22 5.00
C PRO A 466 -11.66 11.00 6.43
N GLU A 467 -12.09 12.06 7.12
CA GLU A 467 -12.71 11.98 8.44
C GLU A 467 -13.98 11.11 8.45
N ARG A 468 -14.66 10.98 7.30
CA ARG A 468 -15.86 10.15 7.10
C ARG A 468 -15.57 8.72 6.67
N SER A 469 -14.30 8.31 6.64
CA SER A 469 -13.94 6.89 6.55
C SER A 469 -14.34 6.11 7.80
N ARG A 470 -14.62 6.81 8.90
CA ARG A 470 -14.98 6.24 10.19
C ARG A 470 -16.49 6.31 10.42
N ILE A 471 -16.91 5.66 11.49
CA ILE A 471 -18.23 5.83 12.10
C ILE A 471 -18.04 6.40 13.52
N PRO A 472 -19.06 7.08 14.08
CA PRO A 472 -19.10 7.39 15.51
C PRO A 472 -18.75 6.19 16.40
N ILE A 473 -17.79 6.38 17.29
CA ILE A 473 -17.41 5.40 18.32
C ILE A 473 -17.57 6.02 19.70
N ILE A 474 -18.40 5.39 20.53
CA ILE A 474 -18.49 5.61 21.97
C ILE A 474 -17.75 4.45 22.64
N ALA A 475 -16.69 4.71 23.41
CA ALA A 475 -15.88 3.67 24.05
C ALA A 475 -15.70 3.91 25.55
N GLY A 476 -15.49 2.87 26.35
CA GLY A 476 -15.39 3.07 27.80
C GLY A 476 -15.40 1.78 28.62
N ASN A 477 -15.20 1.88 29.93
CA ASN A 477 -15.20 0.72 30.84
C ASN A 477 -16.55 0.48 31.54
N CYS A 478 -17.59 1.27 31.21
CA CYS A 478 -18.90 1.20 31.85
C CYS A 478 -20.08 1.07 30.86
N LEU A 479 -19.81 0.65 29.61
CA LEU A 479 -20.85 0.42 28.60
C LEU A 479 -21.54 -0.94 28.83
N THR A 480 -22.53 -0.95 29.73
CA THR A 480 -23.38 -2.11 30.04
C THR A 480 -24.46 -2.35 28.96
N VAL A 481 -25.17 -3.48 29.04
CA VAL A 481 -26.32 -3.77 28.17
C VAL A 481 -27.41 -2.69 28.31
N SER A 482 -27.76 -2.31 29.55
CA SER A 482 -28.78 -1.30 29.83
C SER A 482 -28.40 0.08 29.26
N LEU A 483 -27.15 0.51 29.47
CA LEU A 483 -26.64 1.77 28.94
C LEU A 483 -26.63 1.79 27.40
N CYS A 484 -26.18 0.69 26.78
CA CYS A 484 -26.19 0.55 25.32
C CYS A 484 -27.61 0.56 24.74
N GLU A 485 -28.60 -0.03 25.41
CA GLU A 485 -30.00 0.06 25.00
C GLU A 485 -30.56 1.48 25.08
N MET A 486 -30.19 2.23 26.13
CA MET A 486 -30.56 3.65 26.23
C MET A 486 -29.92 4.50 25.12
N LEU A 487 -28.64 4.25 24.78
CA LEU A 487 -27.96 4.87 23.65
C LEU A 487 -28.64 4.53 22.33
N ARG A 488 -28.91 3.25 22.08
CA ARG A 488 -29.62 2.77 20.88
C ARG A 488 -30.95 3.49 20.72
N ALA A 489 -31.77 3.52 21.77
CA ALA A 489 -33.07 4.18 21.74
C ALA A 489 -32.95 5.71 21.52
N ALA A 490 -31.90 6.35 22.04
CA ALA A 490 -31.63 7.75 21.78
C ALA A 490 -31.24 8.00 20.31
N PHE A 491 -30.37 7.16 19.72
CA PHE A 491 -30.01 7.24 18.31
C PHE A 491 -31.19 6.94 17.38
N GLU A 492 -32.02 5.95 17.69
CA GLU A 492 -33.22 5.63 16.90
C GLU A 492 -34.21 6.81 16.86
N LYS A 493 -34.33 7.57 17.95
CA LYS A 493 -35.13 8.80 17.98
C LYS A 493 -34.54 9.92 17.12
N LEU A 494 -33.22 10.01 17.05
CA LEU A 494 -32.52 11.03 16.23
C LEU A 494 -32.55 10.68 14.74
N ARG A 495 -32.35 9.40 14.41
CA ARG A 495 -32.34 8.89 13.05
C ARG A 495 -32.91 7.45 13.01
N PRO A 496 -34.20 7.29 12.67
CA PRO A 496 -34.82 5.97 12.58
C PRO A 496 -34.11 5.05 11.58
N GLY A 497 -33.95 3.78 11.95
CA GLY A 497 -33.28 2.78 11.10
C GLY A 497 -31.76 2.90 11.03
N LEU A 498 -31.15 3.70 11.91
CA LEU A 498 -29.70 3.76 12.08
C LEU A 498 -29.17 2.40 12.57
N GLY A 499 -28.10 1.90 11.95
CA GLY A 499 -27.45 0.67 12.40
C GLY A 499 -26.61 0.92 13.66
N PHE A 500 -27.15 0.61 14.82
CA PHE A 500 -26.42 0.67 16.09
C PHE A 500 -25.85 -0.70 16.45
N GLY A 501 -24.60 -0.76 16.88
CA GLY A 501 -23.99 -1.98 17.38
C GLY A 501 -23.24 -1.73 18.67
N ALA A 502 -23.28 -2.71 19.57
CA ALA A 502 -22.66 -2.60 20.89
C ALA A 502 -21.83 -3.84 21.20
N LEU A 503 -20.63 -3.64 21.75
CA LEU A 503 -19.87 -4.64 22.48
C LEU A 503 -19.95 -4.30 23.96
N THR A 504 -20.54 -5.21 24.73
CA THR A 504 -20.67 -5.14 26.19
C THR A 504 -19.97 -6.35 26.82
N PRO A 505 -19.85 -6.43 28.17
CA PRO A 505 -19.33 -7.64 28.83
C PRO A 505 -20.08 -8.93 28.46
N ASP A 506 -21.34 -8.84 28.02
CA ASP A 506 -22.15 -10.00 27.62
C ASP A 506 -21.90 -10.42 26.15
N GLY A 507 -21.20 -9.59 25.37
CA GLY A 507 -20.86 -9.83 23.97
C GLY A 507 -21.32 -8.73 23.02
N VAL A 508 -21.27 -9.05 21.72
CA VAL A 508 -21.67 -8.17 20.62
C VAL A 508 -23.16 -8.31 20.31
N SER A 509 -23.81 -7.18 20.07
CA SER A 509 -25.19 -7.07 19.60
C SER A 509 -25.32 -6.05 18.45
N PHE A 510 -26.33 -6.25 17.61
CA PHE A 510 -26.71 -5.31 16.55
C PHE A 510 -28.19 -4.96 16.70
N GLY A 511 -28.52 -3.68 16.74
CA GLY A 511 -29.91 -3.22 16.94
C GLY A 511 -30.54 -3.70 18.25
N GLY A 512 -29.74 -4.03 19.26
CA GLY A 512 -30.19 -4.61 20.54
C GLY A 512 -30.40 -6.13 20.50
N VAL A 513 -30.15 -6.79 19.37
CA VAL A 513 -30.22 -8.25 19.24
C VAL A 513 -28.84 -8.85 19.50
N PRO A 514 -28.67 -9.73 20.51
CA PRO A 514 -27.41 -10.43 20.74
C PRO A 514 -26.96 -11.22 19.51
N PHE A 515 -25.66 -11.18 19.21
CA PHE A 515 -25.08 -11.82 18.04
C PHE A 515 -24.03 -12.87 18.40
N ALA A 516 -22.93 -12.45 19.03
CA ALA A 516 -21.84 -13.36 19.38
C ALA A 516 -20.94 -12.79 20.49
N HIS A 517 -20.25 -13.68 21.20
CA HIS A 517 -19.28 -13.33 22.24
C HIS A 517 -18.05 -14.23 22.09
N ASN A 518 -17.01 -13.73 21.42
CA ASN A 518 -15.75 -14.43 21.26
C ASN A 518 -14.87 -14.23 22.50
N ARG A 519 -13.93 -15.17 22.74
CA ARG A 519 -12.97 -15.06 23.85
C ARG A 519 -11.98 -13.91 23.67
N SER A 520 -11.57 -13.62 22.44
CA SER A 520 -10.69 -12.48 22.14
C SER A 520 -11.53 -11.22 22.03
N HIS A 521 -11.16 -10.21 22.82
CA HIS A 521 -11.81 -8.91 22.80
C HIS A 521 -11.61 -8.21 21.45
N ALA A 522 -10.38 -8.22 20.92
CA ALA A 522 -10.07 -7.62 19.62
C ALA A 522 -10.86 -8.26 18.48
N GLN A 523 -11.15 -9.58 18.55
CA GLN A 523 -12.01 -10.25 17.57
C GLN A 523 -13.45 -9.72 17.64
N ASN A 524 -14.00 -9.47 18.83
CA ASN A 524 -15.34 -8.88 18.99
C ASN A 524 -15.39 -7.46 18.42
N VAL A 525 -14.38 -6.63 18.70
CA VAL A 525 -14.29 -5.26 18.15
C VAL A 525 -14.17 -5.31 16.62
N LYS A 526 -13.31 -6.18 16.07
CA LYS A 526 -13.16 -6.37 14.62
C LYS A 526 -14.49 -6.82 14.00
N MET A 527 -15.19 -7.77 14.61
CA MET A 527 -16.49 -8.24 14.13
C MET A 527 -17.53 -7.11 14.08
N LEU A 528 -17.62 -6.32 15.16
CA LEU A 528 -18.52 -5.17 15.25
C LEU A 528 -18.23 -4.18 14.10
N LEU A 529 -16.98 -3.70 14.00
CA LEU A 529 -16.59 -2.65 13.04
C LEU A 529 -16.58 -3.10 11.57
N ARG A 530 -16.79 -4.38 11.29
CA ARG A 530 -16.90 -4.93 9.93
C ARG A 530 -18.35 -5.03 9.45
N TRP A 531 -19.32 -4.80 10.33
CA TRP A 531 -20.73 -4.90 9.98
C TRP A 531 -21.12 -3.81 8.96
N PRO A 532 -21.53 -4.17 7.72
CA PRO A 532 -21.74 -3.19 6.65
C PRO A 532 -22.87 -2.19 6.88
N GLN A 533 -23.80 -2.48 7.80
CA GLN A 533 -24.89 -1.58 8.14
C GLN A 533 -24.59 -0.74 9.40
N LEU A 534 -23.41 -0.91 10.02
CA LEU A 534 -23.08 -0.22 11.25
C LEU A 534 -22.82 1.26 10.98
N ASP A 535 -23.58 2.10 11.66
CA ASP A 535 -23.50 3.55 11.63
C ASP A 535 -22.91 4.13 12.91
N VAL A 536 -23.11 3.46 14.07
CA VAL A 536 -22.60 3.89 15.38
C VAL A 536 -22.18 2.67 16.18
N ALA A 537 -21.00 2.73 16.82
CA ALA A 537 -20.50 1.67 17.68
C ALA A 537 -20.41 2.15 19.15
N ALA A 538 -20.90 1.33 20.08
CA ALA A 538 -20.61 1.43 21.51
C ALA A 538 -19.69 0.26 21.92
N ILE A 539 -18.53 0.53 22.52
CA ILE A 539 -17.48 -0.47 22.74
C ILE A 539 -16.99 -0.43 24.18
N HIS A 540 -17.40 -1.42 24.96
CA HIS A 540 -16.83 -1.66 26.29
C HIS A 540 -15.36 -2.10 26.15
N HIS A 541 -14.48 -1.58 27.00
CA HIS A 541 -13.11 -2.07 27.19
C HIS A 541 -12.83 -2.21 28.68
N GLY A 542 -12.54 -3.44 29.13
CA GLY A 542 -12.07 -3.68 30.48
C GLY A 542 -10.55 -3.59 30.60
N GLU A 543 -10.07 -3.46 31.83
CA GLU A 543 -8.62 -3.45 32.15
C GLU A 543 -7.86 -4.61 31.49
N ASN A 544 -8.37 -5.85 31.64
CA ASN A 544 -7.73 -7.04 31.11
C ASN A 544 -7.68 -7.05 29.59
N ASP A 545 -8.71 -6.51 28.93
CA ASP A 545 -8.80 -6.47 27.47
C ASP A 545 -7.70 -5.58 26.90
N ILE A 546 -7.58 -4.36 27.43
CA ILE A 546 -6.57 -3.39 27.00
C ILE A 546 -5.16 -3.89 27.36
N ALA A 547 -4.98 -4.50 28.54
CA ALA A 547 -3.69 -5.02 28.97
C ALA A 547 -3.20 -6.20 28.13
N ALA A 548 -4.11 -7.06 27.68
CA ALA A 548 -3.80 -8.27 26.91
C ALA A 548 -3.67 -7.99 25.41
N GLU A 549 -4.64 -7.28 24.82
CA GLU A 549 -4.80 -7.16 23.37
C GLU A 549 -4.74 -5.71 22.88
N GLY A 550 -4.79 -4.73 23.78
CA GLY A 550 -4.94 -3.33 23.42
C GLY A 550 -6.32 -3.03 22.81
N MET A 551 -6.38 -2.00 21.99
CA MET A 551 -7.56 -1.56 21.25
C MET A 551 -7.36 -1.83 19.75
N PHE A 552 -8.45 -2.21 19.08
CA PHE A 552 -8.45 -2.41 17.64
C PHE A 552 -8.85 -1.15 16.86
N HIS A 553 -9.78 -0.35 17.38
CA HIS A 553 -10.18 0.91 16.75
C HIS A 553 -9.18 2.03 17.05
N GLN A 554 -8.99 2.93 16.08
CA GLN A 554 -8.06 4.05 16.22
C GLN A 554 -8.74 5.26 16.85
N GLY A 555 -8.83 5.32 18.18
CA GLY A 555 -9.46 6.42 18.91
C GLY A 555 -10.99 6.42 18.88
N ALA A 556 -11.60 7.28 19.70
CA ALA A 556 -13.04 7.36 19.94
C ALA A 556 -13.57 8.80 19.94
N ASP A 557 -14.84 8.98 19.57
CA ASP A 557 -15.51 10.29 19.57
C ASP A 557 -16.02 10.67 20.95
N ILE A 558 -16.48 9.69 21.71
CA ILE A 558 -16.88 9.87 23.10
C ILE A 558 -16.24 8.76 23.92
N VAL A 559 -15.59 9.13 25.02
CA VAL A 559 -15.04 8.19 25.99
C VAL A 559 -15.84 8.30 27.28
N VAL A 560 -16.32 7.17 27.80
CA VAL A 560 -17.11 7.10 29.03
C VAL A 560 -16.35 6.24 30.05
N LEU A 561 -15.81 6.87 31.08
CA LEU A 561 -15.07 6.17 32.14
C LEU A 561 -15.80 6.29 33.46
N ASP A 562 -15.89 5.17 34.14
CA ASP A 562 -16.38 5.07 35.50
C ASP A 562 -15.28 4.47 36.39
N GLU A 563 -14.78 5.26 37.32
CA GLU A 563 -13.69 4.89 38.25
C GLU A 563 -12.54 4.09 37.57
N PRO A 564 -11.91 4.65 36.51
CA PRO A 564 -11.01 3.89 35.66
C PRO A 564 -9.71 3.48 36.35
N HIS A 565 -9.24 2.27 36.05
CA HIS A 565 -7.89 1.84 36.35
C HIS A 565 -6.87 2.53 35.43
N ALA A 566 -5.59 2.51 35.81
CA ALA A 566 -4.53 3.17 35.05
C ALA A 566 -4.41 2.71 33.59
N VAL A 567 -4.75 1.45 33.29
CA VAL A 567 -4.75 0.93 31.92
C VAL A 567 -5.96 1.42 31.13
N GLU A 568 -7.13 1.59 31.78
CA GLU A 568 -8.37 2.05 31.14
C GLU A 568 -8.29 3.53 30.75
N GLU A 569 -7.43 4.31 31.39
CA GLU A 569 -7.06 5.67 30.98
C GLU A 569 -6.50 5.75 29.55
N THR A 570 -6.02 4.62 29.01
CA THR A 570 -5.60 4.52 27.59
C THR A 570 -6.72 4.91 26.63
N VAL A 571 -7.98 4.57 26.95
CA VAL A 571 -9.12 4.91 26.10
C VAL A 571 -9.31 6.43 26.04
N ALA A 572 -9.10 7.14 27.16
CA ALA A 572 -9.19 8.60 27.23
C ALA A 572 -8.00 9.30 26.54
N ARG A 573 -6.79 8.72 26.59
CA ARG A 573 -5.61 9.21 25.85
C ARG A 573 -5.90 9.27 24.35
N ASP A 574 -6.62 8.29 23.82
CA ASP A 574 -6.88 8.13 22.39
C ASP A 574 -8.22 8.78 21.96
N LEU A 575 -8.73 9.73 22.74
CA LEU A 575 -9.87 10.55 22.36
C LEU A 575 -9.53 11.37 21.10
N LEU A 576 -10.43 11.39 20.12
CA LEU A 576 -10.24 12.19 18.90
C LEU A 576 -10.24 13.70 19.25
N PRO A 577 -9.59 14.57 18.44
CA PRO A 577 -9.46 16.00 18.76
C PRO A 577 -10.78 16.75 19.04
N ALA A 578 -11.88 16.36 18.38
CA ALA A 578 -13.22 16.91 18.60
C ALA A 578 -14.08 16.08 19.58
N GLY A 579 -13.47 15.12 20.28
CA GLY A 579 -14.15 14.19 21.15
C GLY A 579 -14.54 14.77 22.51
N ALA A 580 -15.38 14.04 23.23
CA ALA A 580 -15.78 14.36 24.59
C ALA A 580 -15.41 13.22 25.55
N LEU A 581 -14.84 13.57 26.71
CA LEU A 581 -14.60 12.65 27.80
C LEU A 581 -15.70 12.84 28.86
N VAL A 582 -16.48 11.80 29.09
CA VAL A 582 -17.43 11.68 30.20
C VAL A 582 -16.76 10.82 31.27
N ARG A 583 -16.52 11.41 32.44
CA ARG A 583 -15.82 10.73 33.54
C ARG A 583 -16.63 10.83 34.81
N LEU A 584 -16.97 9.68 35.37
CA LEU A 584 -17.57 9.55 36.69
C LEU A 584 -16.49 9.15 37.70
N GLN A 585 -16.34 9.94 38.76
CA GLN A 585 -15.39 9.68 39.83
C GLN A 585 -16.02 10.03 41.18
N GLY A 586 -16.25 9.01 42.02
CA GLY A 586 -17.05 9.17 43.22
C GLY A 586 -18.47 9.60 42.89
N GLU A 587 -18.93 10.71 43.49
CA GLU A 587 -20.29 11.24 43.30
C GLU A 587 -20.38 12.37 42.26
N GLU A 588 -19.34 12.58 41.44
CA GLU A 588 -19.31 13.63 40.42
C GLU A 588 -19.03 13.06 39.04
N LEU A 589 -19.92 13.36 38.08
CA LEU A 589 -19.69 13.17 36.66
C LEU A 589 -19.19 14.49 36.05
N THR A 590 -18.13 14.40 35.25
CA THR A 590 -17.58 15.53 34.50
C THR A 590 -17.66 15.25 33.01
N VAL A 591 -17.96 16.28 32.22
CA VAL A 591 -17.83 16.25 30.77
C VAL A 591 -16.71 17.19 30.39
N SER A 592 -15.71 16.70 29.67
CA SER A 592 -14.56 17.48 29.22
C SER A 592 -14.40 17.43 27.71
N ARG A 593 -14.04 18.56 27.10
CA ARG A 593 -13.73 18.71 25.67
C ARG A 593 -12.40 19.44 25.51
N GLY A 594 -11.50 18.94 24.68
CA GLY A 594 -10.16 19.54 24.49
C GLY A 594 -9.36 19.67 25.80
N GLY A 595 -9.57 18.75 26.77
CA GLY A 595 -8.94 18.79 28.09
C GLY A 595 -9.58 19.76 29.10
N VAL A 596 -10.63 20.49 28.72
CA VAL A 596 -11.32 21.44 29.60
C VAL A 596 -12.67 20.87 30.03
N THR A 597 -12.94 20.85 31.34
CA THR A 597 -14.25 20.47 31.87
C THR A 597 -15.28 21.55 31.51
N VAL A 598 -16.31 21.14 30.78
CA VAL A 598 -17.41 22.01 30.33
C VAL A 598 -18.69 21.81 31.14
N GLU A 599 -18.84 20.66 31.80
CA GLU A 599 -20.02 20.34 32.59
C GLU A 599 -19.67 19.47 33.79
N ARG A 600 -20.40 19.64 34.89
CA ARG A 600 -20.33 18.84 36.12
C ARG A 600 -21.75 18.47 36.53
N ILE A 601 -22.00 17.18 36.75
CA ILE A 601 -23.30 16.63 37.12
C ILE A 601 -23.13 15.80 38.40
N PRO A 602 -23.85 16.11 39.49
CA PRO A 602 -23.79 15.30 40.71
C PRO A 602 -24.47 13.95 40.49
N CYS A 603 -23.85 12.87 40.99
CA CYS A 603 -24.34 11.50 40.96
C CYS A 603 -24.45 10.98 42.40
N ARG A 604 -25.64 11.08 43.01
CA ARG A 604 -25.82 10.89 44.46
C ARG A 604 -25.99 9.43 44.89
N HIS A 605 -26.28 8.52 43.96
CA HIS A 605 -26.58 7.11 44.24
C HIS A 605 -26.04 6.18 43.15
N ASP A 606 -25.51 5.02 43.54
CA ASP A 606 -24.96 4.02 42.60
C ASP A 606 -26.01 3.47 41.62
N GLY A 607 -27.28 3.43 42.02
CA GLY A 607 -28.39 3.02 41.14
C GLY A 607 -28.73 4.03 40.03
N GLU A 608 -28.16 5.24 40.06
CA GLU A 608 -28.43 6.32 39.11
C GLU A 608 -27.25 6.60 38.16
N ARG A 609 -26.14 5.87 38.25
CA ARG A 609 -24.92 6.12 37.46
C ARG A 609 -25.19 6.10 35.96
N GLU A 610 -25.83 5.05 35.45
CA GLU A 610 -26.14 4.94 34.01
C GLU A 610 -27.08 6.06 33.53
N GLN A 611 -28.05 6.45 34.35
CA GLN A 611 -28.99 7.53 34.02
C GLN A 611 -28.29 8.90 34.01
N THR A 612 -27.34 9.10 34.92
CA THR A 612 -26.50 10.30 34.99
C THR A 612 -25.57 10.38 33.78
N ILE A 613 -24.93 9.27 33.41
CA ILE A 613 -24.14 9.14 32.19
C ILE A 613 -24.99 9.46 30.96
N MET A 614 -26.18 8.87 30.83
CA MET A 614 -27.08 9.16 29.70
C MET A 614 -27.54 10.61 29.64
N THR A 615 -27.68 11.27 30.79
CA THR A 615 -28.01 12.70 30.86
C THR A 615 -26.87 13.54 30.27
N ALA A 616 -25.63 13.21 30.59
CA ALA A 616 -24.44 13.85 30.02
C ALA A 616 -24.24 13.54 28.52
N LEU A 617 -24.58 12.32 28.08
CA LEU A 617 -24.38 11.90 26.69
C LEU A 617 -25.42 12.49 25.73
N ARG A 618 -26.68 12.64 26.16
CA ARG A 618 -27.81 13.02 25.29
C ARG A 618 -27.58 14.32 24.49
N PRO A 619 -27.01 15.40 25.06
CA PRO A 619 -26.69 16.62 24.30
C PRO A 619 -25.59 16.42 23.24
N LEU A 620 -24.72 15.41 23.40
CA LEU A 620 -23.58 15.16 22.52
C LEU A 620 -23.98 14.37 21.26
N LEU A 621 -25.05 13.56 21.34
CA LEU A 621 -25.40 12.61 20.27
C LEU A 621 -25.78 13.28 18.93
N PRO A 622 -26.56 14.39 18.87
CA PRO A 622 -26.87 15.04 17.60
C PRO A 622 -25.64 15.61 16.91
N GLU A 623 -24.75 16.25 17.68
CA GLU A 623 -23.47 16.77 17.16
C GLU A 623 -22.59 15.64 16.65
N LEU A 624 -22.55 14.51 17.37
CA LEU A 624 -21.80 13.33 16.97
C LEU A 624 -22.26 12.78 15.62
N LEU A 625 -23.56 12.64 15.38
CA LEU A 625 -24.08 12.17 14.08
C LEU A 625 -23.72 13.15 12.95
N ALA A 626 -23.94 14.45 13.17
CA ALA A 626 -23.74 15.47 12.15
C ALA A 626 -22.29 15.56 11.62
N ARG A 627 -21.29 15.17 12.42
CA ARG A 627 -19.88 15.13 11.99
C ARG A 627 -19.65 14.18 10.81
N TYR A 628 -20.43 13.09 10.75
CA TYR A 628 -20.22 11.99 9.81
C TYR A 628 -21.26 11.94 8.68
N GLU A 629 -22.25 12.83 8.66
CA GLU A 629 -23.26 12.98 7.60
C GLU A 629 -22.84 13.94 6.51
#